data_AF-I6CX42-F1
#
_entry.id   AF-I6CX42-F1
#
_cell.length_a   1.000
_cell.length_b   1.000
_cell.length_c   1.000
_cell.angle_alpha   90.00
_cell.angle_beta   90.00
_cell.angle_gamma   90.00
#
_symmetry.space_group_name_H-M   'P 1'
#
loop_
_entity.id
_entity.type
_entity.pdbx_description
1 polymer ?
#
loop_
_entity_poly.entity_id
_entity_poly.type
_entity_poly.pdbx_seq_one_letter_code
_entity_poly.pdbx_strand_id
1 'polypeptide(L)'
;MNFFYSTAVQITDYIHFYGYRPVKSFAIRIPASYTIHGIDVSRWQERIDWQRVAKMRDNGIRLQFAFIKATEGEKLVDPYFSRNWQLSRENGLLRGAYHYFSPSVAAPVQARLFLQTVDFSQGDFPAVLDVEERVMTPTY
;
A
#
# COMPACT_ATOMS: atom_id res chain seq x y z
N MET A 1 3.93 -21.69 -0.14
CA MET A 1 3.54 -20.58 -1.03
C MET A 1 2.90 -19.52 -0.14
N ASN A 2 3.67 -18.51 0.27
CA ASN A 2 3.22 -17.55 1.27
C ASN A 2 2.46 -16.42 0.56
N PHE A 3 1.14 -16.47 0.64
CA PHE A 3 0.26 -15.41 0.16
C PHE A 3 0.40 -14.18 1.05
N PHE A 4 0.72 -13.03 0.45
CA PHE A 4 0.65 -11.73 1.09
C PHE A 4 -0.79 -11.21 0.96
N TYR A 5 -1.44 -10.85 2.08
CA TYR A 5 -2.70 -10.11 2.08
C TYR A 5 -2.39 -8.63 2.35
N SER A 6 -2.84 -7.74 1.46
CA SER A 6 -2.98 -6.31 1.72
C SER A 6 -4.32 -6.09 2.39
N THR A 7 -4.37 -5.49 3.57
CA THR A 7 -5.63 -5.09 4.21
C THR A 7 -5.96 -3.66 3.82
N ALA A 8 -6.52 -3.48 2.62
CA ALA A 8 -7.41 -2.34 2.37
C ALA A 8 -8.72 -2.65 3.11
N VAL A 9 -9.10 -1.83 4.11
CA VAL A 9 -10.35 -2.03 4.85
C VAL A 9 -11.52 -1.69 3.92
N GLN A 10 -12.13 -2.70 3.30
CA GLN A 10 -13.40 -2.58 2.60
C GLN A 10 -14.56 -2.95 3.54
N ILE A 11 -15.71 -2.32 3.35
CA ILE A 11 -16.94 -2.45 4.16
C ILE A 11 -17.46 -3.91 4.26
N THR A 12 -16.92 -4.83 3.47
CA THR A 12 -17.20 -6.28 3.50
C THR A 12 -16.47 -7.07 4.59
N ASP A 13 -15.54 -6.49 5.35
CA ASP A 13 -14.85 -7.15 6.48
C ASP A 13 -15.76 -7.45 7.70
N TYR A 14 -17.06 -7.18 7.60
CA TYR A 14 -18.03 -7.44 8.66
C TYR A 14 -18.27 -8.92 8.96
N ILE A 15 -17.77 -9.85 8.12
CA ILE A 15 -18.05 -11.28 8.24
C ILE A 15 -16.74 -12.07 8.32
N HIS A 16 -16.11 -12.02 9.51
CA HIS A 16 -15.27 -13.04 10.18
C HIS A 16 -14.14 -12.41 11.01
N PHE A 17 -14.48 -11.90 12.21
CA PHE A 17 -13.54 -11.27 13.15
C PHE A 17 -12.77 -12.27 14.07
N TYR A 18 -12.57 -13.52 13.67
CA TYR A 18 -11.74 -14.44 14.44
C TYR A 18 -10.26 -14.25 14.06
N GLY A 19 -9.49 -13.54 14.90
CA GLY A 19 -8.03 -13.38 14.76
C GLY A 19 -7.50 -11.95 14.66
N TYR A 20 -8.39 -10.96 14.57
CA TYR A 20 -8.03 -9.55 14.56
C TYR A 20 -7.89 -9.01 15.98
N ARG A 21 -6.76 -8.34 16.28
CA ARG A 21 -6.51 -7.69 17.57
C ARG A 21 -6.44 -6.18 17.42
N PRO A 22 -7.03 -5.42 18.35
CA PRO A 22 -6.90 -3.96 18.35
C PRO A 22 -5.48 -3.55 18.71
N VAL A 23 -4.86 -2.74 17.85
CA VAL A 23 -3.57 -2.09 18.11
C VAL A 23 -3.86 -0.68 18.60
N LYS A 24 -3.74 -0.50 19.93
CA LYS A 24 -4.19 0.73 20.62
C LYS A 24 -3.47 1.98 20.12
N SER A 25 -2.24 1.83 19.62
CA SER A 25 -1.43 2.94 19.10
C SER A 25 -1.98 3.56 17.80
N PHE A 26 -2.86 2.86 17.07
CA PHE A 26 -3.39 3.33 15.77
C PHE A 26 -4.91 3.18 15.63
N ALA A 27 -5.61 2.70 16.66
CA ALA A 27 -7.05 2.41 16.62
C ALA A 27 -7.48 1.49 15.45
N ILE A 28 -6.55 0.70 14.91
CA ILE A 28 -6.79 -0.28 13.85
C ILE A 28 -6.84 -1.70 14.40
N ARG A 29 -7.51 -2.59 13.69
CA ARG A 29 -7.51 -4.03 13.96
C ARG A 29 -6.52 -4.70 13.01
N ILE A 30 -5.54 -5.42 13.55
CA ILE A 30 -4.53 -6.14 12.74
C ILE A 30 -4.76 -7.65 12.91
N PRO A 31 -4.67 -8.45 11.84
CA PRO A 31 -4.73 -9.90 11.95
C PRO A 31 -3.47 -10.42 12.67
N ALA A 32 -3.61 -10.72 13.96
CA ALA A 32 -2.48 -10.98 14.87
C ALA A 32 -1.96 -12.42 14.82
N SER A 33 -2.61 -13.29 14.04
CA SER A 33 -2.16 -14.67 13.79
C SER A 33 -0.97 -14.73 12.83
N TYR A 34 -0.68 -13.65 12.09
CA TYR A 34 0.45 -13.56 11.18
C TYR A 34 1.65 -12.92 11.87
N THR A 35 2.86 -13.31 11.45
CA THR A 35 4.12 -12.73 11.94
C THR A 35 4.65 -11.62 11.04
N ILE A 36 4.08 -11.47 9.85
CA ILE A 36 4.47 -10.47 8.85
C ILE A 36 3.32 -9.48 8.69
N HIS A 37 3.61 -8.20 8.95
CA HIS A 37 2.67 -7.11 8.82
C HIS A 37 3.30 -5.97 8.02
N GLY A 38 2.46 -5.26 7.30
CA GLY A 38 2.84 -4.07 6.56
C GLY A 38 1.69 -3.08 6.50
N ILE A 39 1.94 -1.98 5.81
CA ILE A 39 0.99 -0.89 5.58
C ILE A 39 0.96 -0.56 4.09
N ASP A 40 -0.15 -0.06 3.59
CA ASP A 40 -0.21 0.67 2.34
C ASP A 40 -0.39 2.17 2.62
N VAL A 41 0.26 3.02 1.84
CA VAL A 41 0.25 4.48 2.06
C VAL A 41 0.22 5.25 0.75
N SER A 42 -0.33 6.45 0.82
CA SER A 42 -0.42 7.42 -0.27
C SER A 42 -0.37 8.84 0.30
N ARG A 43 -0.64 9.85 -0.54
CA ARG A 43 -0.82 11.25 -0.14
C ARG A 43 -1.83 11.47 0.98
N TRP A 44 -2.78 10.56 1.16
CA TRP A 44 -3.80 10.67 2.22
C TRP A 44 -3.22 10.57 3.63
N GLN A 45 -2.04 9.95 3.79
CA GLN A 45 -1.31 9.90 5.07
C GLN A 45 -0.37 11.10 5.27
N GLU A 46 -0.27 11.99 4.29
CA GLU A 46 0.61 13.16 4.30
C GLU A 46 2.06 12.81 4.72
N ARG A 47 2.60 13.53 5.71
CA ARG A 47 3.96 13.37 6.19
C ARG A 47 4.06 12.22 7.20
N ILE A 48 4.52 11.07 6.72
CA ILE A 48 4.84 9.91 7.57
C ILE A 48 6.20 10.09 8.27
N ASP A 49 6.25 9.70 9.56
CA ASP A 49 7.47 9.46 10.33
C ASP A 49 7.89 7.98 10.23
N TRP A 50 8.73 7.70 9.24
CA TRP A 50 9.20 6.35 8.92
C TRP A 50 10.06 5.73 10.02
N GLN A 51 10.74 6.55 10.83
CA GLN A 51 11.53 6.06 11.95
C GLN A 51 10.61 5.53 13.06
N ARG A 52 9.52 6.25 13.35
CA ARG A 52 8.51 5.78 14.29
C ARG A 52 7.79 4.53 13.78
N VAL A 53 7.48 4.47 12.48
CA VAL A 53 6.91 3.27 11.83
C VAL A 53 7.84 2.06 12.02
N ALA A 54 9.13 2.19 11.69
CA ALA A 54 10.09 1.09 11.81
C ALA A 54 10.35 0.62 13.25
N LYS A 55 10.29 1.56 14.22
CA LYS A 55 10.46 1.28 15.65
C LYS A 55 9.20 0.78 16.33
N MET A 56 8.04 0.88 15.68
CA MET A 56 6.76 0.50 16.28
C MET A 56 6.76 -0.96 16.68
N ARG A 57 6.47 -1.22 17.96
CA ARG A 57 6.26 -2.54 18.52
C ARG A 57 5.03 -2.50 19.40
N ASP A 58 4.08 -3.40 19.18
CA ASP A 58 2.90 -3.57 20.03
C ASP A 58 2.59 -5.06 20.15
N ASN A 59 2.72 -5.65 21.34
CA ASN A 59 2.40 -7.06 21.58
C ASN A 59 3.04 -8.06 20.58
N GLY A 60 4.30 -7.81 20.20
CA GLY A 60 5.04 -8.63 19.22
C GLY A 60 4.77 -8.28 17.75
N ILE A 61 3.79 -7.43 17.47
CA ILE A 61 3.52 -6.89 16.13
C ILE A 61 4.56 -5.84 15.78
N ARG A 62 5.04 -5.88 14.54
CA ARG A 62 5.94 -4.89 13.95
C ARG A 62 5.64 -4.74 12.47
N LEU A 63 5.77 -3.53 11.95
CA LEU A 63 5.67 -3.27 10.51
C LEU A 63 7.00 -3.61 9.84
N GLN A 64 6.94 -4.44 8.80
CA GLN A 64 8.11 -4.98 8.11
C GLN A 64 8.17 -4.55 6.65
N PHE A 65 7.03 -4.19 6.07
CA PHE A 65 6.96 -3.73 4.70
C PHE A 65 5.95 -2.60 4.50
N ALA A 66 6.09 -1.86 3.41
CA ALA A 66 5.13 -0.87 2.97
C ALA A 66 4.84 -0.96 1.46
N PHE A 67 3.56 -0.89 1.08
CA PHE A 67 3.17 -0.57 -0.30
C PHE A 67 2.93 0.95 -0.41
N ILE A 68 3.47 1.59 -1.42
CA ILE A 68 3.47 3.05 -1.55
C ILE A 68 2.85 3.41 -2.89
N LYS A 69 1.80 4.23 -2.87
CA LYS A 69 1.16 4.69 -4.11
C LYS A 69 2.17 5.49 -4.92
N ALA A 70 2.41 5.05 -6.15
CA ALA A 70 3.27 5.79 -7.07
C ALA A 70 2.43 6.70 -7.96
N THR A 71 1.44 6.12 -8.64
CA THR A 71 0.72 6.80 -9.71
C THR A 71 -0.74 6.38 -9.78
N GLU A 72 -1.55 7.20 -10.45
CA GLU A 72 -2.98 6.97 -10.70
C GLU A 72 -3.35 7.46 -12.10
N GLY A 73 -4.08 6.63 -12.85
CA GLY A 73 -4.53 6.98 -14.19
C GLY A 73 -3.37 7.38 -15.12
N GLU A 74 -3.60 8.39 -15.97
CA GLU A 74 -2.62 8.79 -17.01
C GLU A 74 -1.59 9.84 -16.58
N LYS A 75 -1.82 10.61 -15.50
CA LYS A 75 -1.01 11.80 -15.20
C LYS A 75 -0.71 12.03 -13.73
N LEU A 76 -1.38 11.34 -12.81
CA LEU A 76 -1.24 11.63 -11.39
C LEU A 76 -0.06 10.83 -10.83
N VAL A 77 0.95 11.56 -10.37
CA VAL A 77 2.02 11.03 -9.51
C VAL A 77 1.69 11.42 -8.08
N ASP A 78 1.81 10.48 -7.15
CA ASP A 78 1.60 10.77 -5.74
C ASP A 78 2.70 11.73 -5.24
N PRO A 79 2.36 12.92 -4.72
CA PRO A 79 3.35 13.93 -4.34
C PRO A 79 4.27 13.49 -3.19
N TYR A 80 3.87 12.48 -2.41
CA TYR A 80 4.69 11.92 -1.33
C TYR A 80 5.44 10.66 -1.76
N PHE A 81 5.25 10.14 -2.99
CA PHE A 81 5.86 8.90 -3.45
C PHE A 81 7.37 8.88 -3.24
N SER A 82 8.10 9.82 -3.83
CA SER A 82 9.57 9.83 -3.78
C SER A 82 10.11 9.84 -2.35
N ARG A 83 9.52 10.69 -1.48
CA ARG A 83 9.87 10.78 -0.06
C ARG A 83 9.58 9.46 0.68
N ASN A 84 8.39 8.91 0.49
CA ASN A 84 7.99 7.67 1.16
C ASN A 84 8.80 6.47 0.67
N TRP A 85 9.06 6.42 -0.64
CA TRP A 85 9.90 5.41 -1.29
C TRP A 85 11.29 5.42 -0.66
N GLN A 86 11.97 6.57 -0.66
CA GLN A 86 13.30 6.72 -0.07
C GLN A 86 13.33 6.39 1.43
N LEU A 87 12.49 7.05 2.23
CA LEU A 87 12.56 6.97 3.69
C LEU A 87 12.14 5.60 4.24
N SER A 88 11.22 4.89 3.57
CA SER A 88 10.86 3.52 3.97
C SER A 88 12.05 2.57 3.90
N ARG A 89 12.83 2.64 2.81
CA ARG A 89 14.06 1.86 2.64
C ARG A 89 15.14 2.27 3.65
N GLU A 90 15.38 3.57 3.82
CA GLU A 90 16.39 4.05 4.77
C GLU A 90 16.10 3.60 6.21
N ASN A 91 14.83 3.40 6.55
CA ASN A 91 14.39 2.87 7.85
C ASN A 91 14.26 1.34 7.88
N GLY A 92 14.72 0.64 6.84
CA GLY A 92 14.85 -0.81 6.80
C GLY A 92 13.55 -1.58 6.53
N LEU A 93 12.49 -0.92 6.04
CA LEU A 93 11.30 -1.62 5.57
C LEU A 93 11.52 -2.18 4.16
N LEU A 94 10.98 -3.37 3.91
CA LEU A 94 10.73 -3.82 2.53
C LEU A 94 9.67 -2.91 1.91
N ARG A 95 9.72 -2.70 0.60
CA ARG A 95 8.79 -1.77 -0.06
C ARG A 95 8.34 -2.28 -1.41
N GLY A 96 7.10 -1.96 -1.76
CA GLY A 96 6.54 -2.14 -3.10
C GLY A 96 5.84 -0.87 -3.52
N ALA A 97 5.76 -0.64 -4.83
CA ALA A 97 5.03 0.48 -5.39
C ALA A 97 3.74 -0.02 -6.04
N TYR A 98 2.65 0.73 -5.91
CA TYR A 98 1.39 0.40 -6.56
C TYR A 98 0.87 1.52 -7.46
N HIS A 99 0.17 1.11 -8.52
CA HIS A 99 -0.55 1.98 -9.43
C HIS A 99 -2.05 1.83 -9.19
N TYR A 100 -2.76 2.93 -8.94
CA TYR A 100 -4.21 2.94 -8.89
C TYR A 100 -4.78 3.02 -10.30
N PHE A 101 -5.46 1.97 -10.74
CA PHE A 101 -5.95 1.82 -12.09
C PHE A 101 -7.21 2.64 -12.34
N SER A 102 -7.21 3.44 -13.41
CA SER A 102 -8.39 4.11 -13.91
C SER A 102 -8.96 3.38 -15.13
N PRO A 103 -10.19 2.83 -15.07
CA PRO A 103 -10.77 2.05 -16.16
C PRO A 103 -11.10 2.88 -17.41
N SER A 104 -11.15 4.20 -17.31
CA SER A 104 -11.39 5.13 -18.43
C SER A 104 -10.12 5.48 -19.20
N VAL A 105 -8.95 5.01 -18.77
CA VAL A 105 -7.65 5.35 -19.35
C VAL A 105 -7.01 4.11 -19.99
N ALA A 106 -6.39 4.29 -21.17
CA ALA A 106 -5.69 3.21 -21.86
C ALA A 106 -4.56 2.60 -21.01
N ALA A 107 -4.58 1.28 -20.81
CA ALA A 107 -3.61 0.57 -19.97
C ALA A 107 -2.13 0.85 -20.30
N PRO A 108 -1.70 0.93 -21.58
CA PRO A 108 -0.30 1.25 -21.90
C PRO A 108 0.15 2.66 -21.46
N VAL A 109 -0.78 3.62 -21.36
CA VAL A 109 -0.47 4.99 -20.88
C VAL A 109 -0.21 4.95 -19.37
N GLN A 110 -1.09 4.28 -18.64
CA GLN A 110 -0.98 4.08 -17.19
C GLN A 110 0.31 3.34 -16.81
N ALA A 111 0.60 2.23 -17.50
CA ALA A 111 1.81 1.46 -17.28
C ALA A 111 3.09 2.28 -17.55
N ARG A 112 3.09 3.11 -18.60
CA ARG A 112 4.22 4.00 -18.92
C ARG A 112 4.46 5.01 -17.81
N LEU A 113 3.42 5.66 -17.31
CA LEU A 113 3.54 6.61 -16.20
C LEU A 113 4.13 5.93 -14.95
N PHE A 114 3.63 4.74 -14.61
CA PHE A 114 4.14 3.98 -13.47
C PHE A 114 5.63 3.61 -13.63
N LEU A 115 6.01 3.04 -14.77
CA LEU A 115 7.39 2.62 -15.05
C LEU A 115 8.38 3.79 -15.17
N GLN A 116 7.91 4.99 -15.53
CA GLN A 116 8.73 6.21 -15.53
C GLN A 116 8.90 6.81 -14.13
N THR A 117 7.98 6.50 -13.21
CA THR A 117 7.96 7.07 -11.85
C THR A 117 8.74 6.21 -10.86
N VAL A 118 8.65 4.89 -10.99
CA VAL A 118 9.22 3.94 -10.03
C VAL A 118 10.56 3.40 -10.53
N ASP A 119 11.63 3.73 -9.81
CA ASP A 119 12.92 3.08 -9.96
C ASP A 119 13.06 1.93 -8.96
N PHE A 120 12.92 0.70 -9.47
CA PHE A 120 13.03 -0.52 -8.69
C PHE A 120 14.48 -0.93 -8.53
N SER A 121 14.85 -1.38 -7.34
CA SER A 121 16.14 -2.05 -7.13
C SER A 121 15.96 -3.39 -6.43
N GLN A 122 17.05 -4.15 -6.34
CA GLN A 122 17.07 -5.42 -5.63
C GLN A 122 16.49 -5.28 -4.21
N GLY A 123 15.59 -6.19 -3.85
CA GLY A 123 14.90 -6.21 -2.56
C GLY A 123 13.56 -5.49 -2.54
N ASP A 124 13.22 -4.70 -3.57
CA ASP A 124 11.86 -4.18 -3.74
C ASP A 124 10.90 -5.30 -4.14
N PHE A 125 9.65 -5.21 -3.70
CA PHE A 125 8.59 -6.10 -4.14
C PHE A 125 8.19 -5.81 -5.59
N PRO A 126 7.61 -6.81 -6.29
CA PRO A 126 7.03 -6.60 -7.61
C PRO A 126 6.00 -5.47 -7.61
N ALA A 127 5.87 -4.81 -8.77
CA ALA A 127 4.84 -3.80 -9.00
C ALA A 127 3.44 -4.36 -8.72
N VAL A 128 2.59 -3.57 -8.08
CA VAL A 128 1.20 -3.90 -7.81
C VAL A 128 0.28 -3.03 -8.68
N LEU A 129 -0.67 -3.66 -9.35
CA LEU A 129 -1.78 -2.98 -10.00
C LEU A 129 -2.99 -3.05 -9.07
N ASP A 130 -3.48 -1.90 -8.65
CA ASP A 130 -4.66 -1.77 -7.80
C ASP A 130 -5.89 -1.50 -8.67
N VAL A 131 -6.80 -2.47 -8.73
CA VAL A 131 -8.01 -2.43 -9.57
C VAL A 131 -9.22 -2.54 -8.67
N GLU A 132 -9.82 -1.40 -8.35
CA GLU A 132 -11.00 -1.34 -7.49
C GLU A 132 -12.20 -0.60 -8.11
N GLU A 133 -12.00 0.06 -9.26
CA GLU A 133 -13.07 0.72 -10.00
C GLU A 133 -13.60 -0.14 -11.14
N ARG A 134 -14.93 -0.12 -11.33
CA ARG A 134 -15.59 -0.66 -12.51
C ARG A 134 -15.76 0.44 -13.55
N VAL A 135 -15.75 0.06 -14.82
CA VAL A 135 -16.21 0.95 -15.90
C VAL A 135 -17.63 1.40 -15.56
N MET A 136 -17.86 2.70 -15.39
CA MET A 136 -19.22 3.23 -15.33
C MET A 136 -19.87 3.03 -16.70
N THR A 137 -20.67 1.98 -16.86
CA THR A 137 -21.62 1.89 -17.96
C THR A 137 -22.72 2.92 -17.74
N PRO A 138 -23.03 3.79 -18.71
CA PRO A 138 -24.18 4.69 -18.61
C PRO A 138 -25.44 3.85 -18.36
N THR A 139 -26.14 4.10 -17.26
CA THR A 139 -27.52 3.64 -17.12
C THR A 139 -28.39 4.51 -18.01
N TYR A 140 -28.93 3.92 -19.08
CA TYR A 140 -29.96 4.54 -19.93
C TYR A 140 -31.28 4.69 -19.18
#